data_AF-A0A0J8Y9Y0-F1
#
_entry.id   AF-A0A0J8Y9Y0-F1
#
_cell.length_a   1.000
_cell.length_b   1.000
_cell.length_c   1.000
_cell.angle_alpha   90.00
_cell.angle_beta   90.00
_cell.angle_gamma   90.00
#
_symmetry.space_group_name_H-M   'P 1'
#
loop_
_entity.id
_entity.type
_entity.pdbx_description
1 polymer ?
#
loop_
_entity_poly.entity_id
_entity_poly.type
_entity_poly.pdbx_seq_one_letter_code
_entity_poly.pdbx_strand_id
1 'polypeptide(L)'
;DYEDIEYGIRMSSYGIPSRINPHAITQSMNSRSVIHYYGYVATNNLKGRITMSRCVLERLPFIKRKPLFRISKEEARQRIYTFARKYGASKQTLLLVSCSSMTGLSRFLIIKKVIGDITVKLDKIESFMKDFSFYILCESMAPNEYDDIIRTMFSSASPKVKKKTLVMSFILNNQLFHSFTSSPFYKQNDDWFIERGFWSWLGNVISAINLKYFIPGVYFPQSLKKVYHCLKDTTLWKT
;
A
#
# COMPACT_ATOMS: atom_id res chain seq x y z
N ASP A 1 7.96 -12.91 -0.94
CA ASP A 1 7.42 -11.54 -0.96
C ASP A 1 8.45 -10.43 -0.75
N TYR A 2 9.31 -10.49 0.27
CA TYR A 2 10.39 -9.50 0.47
C TYR A 2 11.67 -9.79 -0.31
N GLU A 3 11.84 -11.04 -0.75
CA GLU A 3 13.03 -11.53 -1.47
C GLU A 3 13.30 -10.74 -2.77
N ASP A 4 12.28 -10.46 -3.58
CA ASP A 4 12.43 -9.69 -4.83
C ASP A 4 12.83 -8.23 -4.59
N ILE A 5 12.35 -7.63 -3.50
CA ILE A 5 12.70 -6.26 -3.10
C ILE A 5 14.14 -6.21 -2.63
N GLU A 6 14.51 -7.14 -1.76
CA GLU A 6 15.85 -7.23 -1.19
C GLU A 6 16.88 -7.58 -2.26
N TYR A 7 16.51 -8.45 -3.22
CA TYR A 7 17.31 -8.74 -4.40
C TYR A 7 17.48 -7.48 -5.27
N GLY A 8 16.40 -6.73 -5.53
CA GLY A 8 16.48 -5.46 -6.25
C GLY A 8 17.37 -4.41 -5.57
N ILE A 9 17.30 -4.30 -4.24
CA ILE A 9 18.16 -3.41 -3.44
C ILE A 9 19.63 -3.87 -3.51
N ARG A 10 19.88 -5.18 -3.34
CA ARG A 10 21.21 -5.78 -3.44
C ARG A 10 21.81 -5.56 -4.83
N MET A 11 21.07 -5.85 -5.89
CA MET A 11 21.53 -5.65 -7.28
C MET A 11 21.77 -4.16 -7.59
N SER A 12 20.94 -3.25 -7.06
CA SER A 12 21.21 -1.81 -7.14
C SER A 12 22.51 -1.40 -6.45
N SER A 13 22.86 -2.02 -5.33
CA SER A 13 24.12 -1.73 -4.62
C SER A 13 25.36 -2.17 -5.41
N TYR A 14 25.22 -3.16 -6.29
CA TYR A 14 26.24 -3.60 -7.23
C TYR A 14 26.26 -2.80 -8.55
N GLY A 15 25.54 -1.67 -8.62
CA GLY A 15 25.50 -0.81 -9.81
C GLY A 15 24.65 -1.34 -10.96
N ILE A 16 23.94 -2.45 -10.77
CA ILE A 16 23.01 -3.00 -11.75
C ILE A 16 21.72 -2.18 -11.65
N PRO A 17 21.27 -1.50 -12.74
CA PRO A 17 20.06 -0.68 -12.74
C PRO A 17 18.81 -1.52 -12.41
N SER A 18 18.54 -1.66 -11.12
CA SER A 18 17.48 -2.51 -10.60
C SER A 18 16.31 -1.60 -10.28
N ARG A 19 15.61 -1.17 -11.32
CA ARG A 19 14.41 -0.34 -11.15
C ARG A 19 13.22 -1.28 -11.04
N ILE A 20 12.66 -1.43 -9.84
CA ILE A 20 11.25 -1.83 -9.71
C ILE A 20 10.48 -0.71 -10.39
N ASN A 21 10.01 -0.96 -11.60
CA ASN A 21 9.52 0.08 -12.49
C ASN A 21 8.32 0.80 -11.83
N PRO A 22 8.45 2.07 -11.41
CA PRO A 22 7.35 2.81 -10.80
C PRO A 22 6.39 3.39 -11.85
N HIS A 23 6.68 3.18 -13.15
CA HIS A 23 5.93 3.74 -14.28
C HIS A 23 5.35 2.69 -15.21
N ALA A 24 5.93 1.48 -15.25
CA ALA A 24 5.20 0.35 -15.78
C ALA A 24 4.23 -0.12 -14.72
N ILE A 25 3.04 -0.45 -15.19
CA ILE A 25 1.94 -1.07 -14.46
C ILE A 25 2.30 -2.55 -14.17
N THR A 26 3.55 -2.84 -13.81
CA THR A 26 4.02 -4.19 -13.53
C THR A 26 3.44 -4.73 -12.23
N GLN A 27 3.11 -6.02 -12.27
CA GLN A 27 2.26 -6.72 -11.31
C GLN A 27 3.02 -7.29 -10.09
N SER A 28 3.87 -6.53 -9.38
CA SER A 28 4.23 -6.99 -8.04
C SER A 28 2.99 -6.76 -7.14
N MET A 29 2.12 -7.78 -7.07
CA MET A 29 0.82 -7.70 -6.39
C MET A 29 0.99 -7.79 -4.86
N ASN A 30 2.06 -8.43 -4.40
CA ASN A 30 2.20 -8.83 -3.00
C ASN A 30 3.05 -7.87 -2.15
N SER A 31 3.68 -6.85 -2.77
CA SER A 31 4.67 -5.99 -2.10
C SER A 31 4.41 -4.48 -2.20
N ARG A 32 3.25 -4.05 -2.73
CA ARG A 32 2.99 -2.63 -3.04
C ARG A 32 2.97 -1.71 -1.82
N SER A 33 2.37 -2.16 -0.72
CA SER A 33 2.35 -1.46 0.57
C SER A 33 3.75 -1.26 1.16
N VAL A 34 4.68 -2.19 0.91
CA VAL A 34 6.05 -2.13 1.42
C VAL A 34 6.95 -1.27 0.54
N ILE A 35 6.79 -1.38 -0.78
CA ILE A 35 7.61 -0.67 -1.78
C ILE A 35 7.26 0.82 -1.85
N HIS A 36 6.00 1.18 -1.62
CA HIS A 36 5.55 2.57 -1.69
C HIS A 36 5.55 3.23 -0.30
N TYR A 37 6.59 4.01 0.00
CA TYR A 37 6.62 4.91 1.16
C TYR A 37 5.59 6.03 0.96
N TYR A 38 4.37 5.89 1.52
CA TYR A 38 3.26 6.83 1.34
C TYR A 38 2.89 7.08 -0.14
N GLY A 39 3.13 6.09 -1.00
CA GLY A 39 2.97 6.21 -2.46
C GLY A 39 4.24 6.63 -3.21
N TYR A 40 5.34 6.93 -2.54
CA TYR A 40 6.64 7.24 -3.17
C TYR A 40 7.53 6.01 -3.28
N VAL A 41 8.32 5.95 -4.35
CA VAL A 41 9.32 4.92 -4.61
C VAL A 41 10.70 5.58 -4.70
N ALA A 42 11.70 4.93 -4.11
CA ALA A 42 13.09 5.37 -4.21
C ALA A 42 13.63 5.13 -5.63
N THR A 43 14.24 6.15 -6.22
CA THR A 43 14.87 6.10 -7.55
C THR A 43 16.27 6.70 -7.49
N ASN A 44 17.25 6.02 -8.09
CA ASN A 44 18.60 6.57 -8.24
C ASN A 44 18.65 7.47 -9.47
N ASN A 45 19.20 8.67 -9.31
CA ASN A 45 19.46 9.56 -10.43
C ASN A 45 20.80 9.21 -11.13
N LEU A 46 21.10 9.87 -12.27
CA LEU A 46 22.34 9.67 -13.04
C LEU A 46 23.61 9.97 -12.22
N LYS A 47 23.49 10.72 -11.12
CA LYS A 47 24.58 11.02 -10.19
C LYS A 47 24.66 10.03 -9.01
N GLY A 48 23.90 8.94 -9.06
CA GLY A 48 23.83 7.92 -8.00
C GLY A 48 23.10 8.35 -6.74
N ARG A 49 22.44 9.52 -6.71
CA ARG A 49 21.70 9.98 -5.52
C ARG A 49 20.29 9.38 -5.51
N ILE A 50 19.88 8.91 -4.34
CA ILE A 50 18.52 8.44 -4.08
C ILE A 50 17.58 9.66 -4.07
N THR A 51 16.51 9.57 -4.85
CA THR A 51 15.42 10.56 -4.93
C THR A 51 14.09 9.83 -4.77
N MET A 52 13.10 10.46 -4.15
CA MET A 52 11.78 9.87 -4.01
C MET A 52 10.89 10.33 -5.16
N SER A 53 10.31 9.39 -5.90
CA SER A 53 9.41 9.66 -7.03
C SER A 53 8.04 9.06 -6.78
N ARG A 54 6.99 9.77 -7.19
CA ARG A 54 5.60 9.29 -7.11
C ARG A 54 4.92 9.51 -8.45
N CYS A 55 4.10 8.55 -8.86
CA CYS A 55 3.29 8.72 -10.05
C CYS A 55 2.32 9.90 -9.86
N VAL A 56 2.43 10.92 -10.71
CA VAL A 56 1.63 12.15 -10.60
C VAL A 56 0.14 11.84 -10.68
N LEU A 57 -0.24 10.84 -11.47
CA LEU A 57 -1.61 10.39 -11.64
C LEU A 57 -2.21 9.74 -10.40
N GLU A 58 -1.40 9.22 -9.48
CA GLU A 58 -1.91 8.77 -8.19
C GLU A 58 -2.56 9.91 -7.41
N ARG A 59 -2.16 11.17 -7.65
CA ARG A 59 -2.76 12.33 -6.97
C ARG A 59 -4.18 12.64 -7.47
N LEU A 60 -4.59 12.08 -8.61
CA LEU A 60 -5.88 12.38 -9.22
C LEU A 60 -6.97 11.42 -8.69
N PRO A 61 -8.05 11.95 -8.09
CA PRO A 61 -9.05 11.12 -7.38
C PRO A 61 -9.96 10.30 -8.30
N PHE A 62 -10.01 10.64 -9.59
CA PHE A 62 -10.89 10.01 -10.58
C PHE A 62 -10.27 8.80 -11.30
N ILE A 63 -8.96 8.58 -11.16
CA ILE A 63 -8.31 7.39 -11.71
C ILE A 63 -8.47 6.28 -10.68
N LYS A 64 -9.32 5.29 -11.00
CA LYS A 64 -9.47 4.09 -10.15
C LYS A 64 -8.12 3.39 -10.03
N ARG A 65 -7.67 3.24 -8.79
CA ARG A 65 -6.48 2.46 -8.47
C ARG A 65 -6.83 0.99 -8.46
N LYS A 66 -5.85 0.16 -8.82
CA LYS A 66 -5.96 -1.29 -8.68
C LYS A 66 -6.22 -1.63 -7.21
N PRO A 67 -6.97 -2.70 -6.92
CA PRO A 67 -7.06 -3.22 -5.57
C PRO A 67 -5.67 -3.47 -4.97
N LEU A 68 -5.57 -3.34 -3.65
CA LEU A 68 -4.39 -3.74 -2.89
C LEU A 68 -4.50 -5.20 -2.46
N PHE A 69 -5.69 -5.62 -2.05
CA PHE A 69 -5.92 -6.94 -1.48
C PHE A 69 -6.70 -7.86 -2.41
N ARG A 70 -6.35 -9.15 -2.37
CA ARG A 70 -7.06 -10.25 -3.04
C ARG A 70 -8.23 -10.81 -2.22
N ILE A 71 -8.77 -10.01 -1.29
CA ILE A 71 -9.97 -10.34 -0.50
C ILE A 71 -11.10 -9.36 -0.83
N SER A 72 -12.34 -9.81 -0.69
CA SER A 72 -13.51 -8.95 -0.91
C SER A 72 -13.68 -7.94 0.23
N LYS A 73 -14.51 -6.92 0.01
CA LYS A 73 -14.83 -5.92 1.04
C LYS A 73 -15.54 -6.55 2.22
N GLU A 74 -16.42 -7.50 1.94
CA GLU A 74 -17.24 -8.24 2.89
C GLU A 74 -16.35 -9.12 3.76
N GLU A 75 -15.40 -9.83 3.15
CA GLU A 75 -14.42 -10.62 3.88
C GLU A 75 -13.54 -9.74 4.79
N ALA A 76 -13.04 -8.62 4.27
CA ALA A 76 -12.22 -7.71 5.06
C ALA A 76 -12.99 -7.11 6.25
N ARG A 77 -14.27 -6.78 6.06
CA ARG A 77 -15.15 -6.32 7.14
C ARG A 77 -15.33 -7.42 8.19
N GLN A 78 -15.57 -8.65 7.76
CA GLN A 78 -15.72 -9.80 8.64
C GLN A 78 -14.45 -10.07 9.46
N ARG A 79 -13.27 -9.91 8.84
CA ARG A 79 -11.97 -10.01 9.52
C ARG A 79 -11.83 -8.96 10.62
N ILE A 80 -12.11 -7.68 10.33
CA ILE A 80 -12.07 -6.59 11.33
C ILE A 80 -13.09 -6.86 12.45
N TYR A 81 -14.29 -7.31 12.12
CA TYR A 81 -15.32 -7.64 13.10
C TYR A 81 -14.87 -8.77 14.04
N THR A 82 -14.30 -9.83 13.47
CA THR A 82 -13.79 -10.99 14.22
C THR A 82 -12.69 -10.57 15.19
N PHE A 83 -11.74 -9.75 14.72
CA PHE A 83 -10.69 -9.18 15.55
C PHE A 83 -11.24 -8.31 16.68
N ALA A 84 -12.12 -7.38 16.37
CA ALA A 84 -12.74 -6.48 17.35
C ALA A 84 -13.48 -7.27 18.44
N ARG A 85 -14.25 -8.30 18.05
CA ARG A 85 -14.95 -9.18 18.99
C ARG A 85 -13.99 -9.97 19.87
N LYS A 86 -12.93 -10.55 19.30
CA LYS A 86 -11.95 -11.36 20.03
C LYS A 86 -11.23 -10.57 21.13
N TYR A 87 -10.93 -9.29 20.88
CA TYR A 87 -10.22 -8.43 21.82
C TYR A 87 -11.13 -7.49 22.63
N GLY A 88 -12.42 -7.81 22.71
CA GLY A 88 -13.36 -7.19 23.65
C GLY A 88 -13.80 -5.77 23.29
N ALA A 89 -13.86 -5.42 22.00
CA ALA A 89 -14.44 -4.14 21.58
C ALA A 89 -15.93 -4.04 21.99
N SER A 90 -16.37 -2.81 22.23
CA SER A 90 -17.75 -2.49 22.62
C SER A 90 -18.76 -2.84 21.52
N LYS A 91 -20.02 -3.07 21.90
CA LYS A 91 -21.13 -3.30 20.97
C LYS A 91 -21.28 -2.17 19.95
N GLN A 92 -21.04 -0.93 20.36
CA GLN A 92 -21.09 0.25 19.47
C GLN A 92 -20.02 0.17 18.38
N THR A 93 -18.79 -0.20 18.74
CA THR A 93 -17.69 -0.39 17.78
C THR A 93 -17.99 -1.54 16.82
N LEU A 94 -18.54 -2.65 17.31
CA LEU A 94 -18.94 -3.78 16.46
C LEU A 94 -20.01 -3.39 15.42
N LEU A 95 -21.02 -2.61 15.83
CA LEU A 95 -22.05 -2.10 14.93
C LEU A 95 -21.47 -1.15 13.88
N LEU A 96 -20.54 -0.28 14.29
CA LEU A 96 -19.84 0.62 13.37
C LEU A 96 -19.08 -0.17 12.29
N VAL A 97 -18.37 -1.23 12.67
CA VAL A 97 -17.65 -2.10 11.71
C VAL A 97 -18.62 -2.69 10.68
N SER A 98 -19.78 -3.19 11.14
CA SER A 98 -20.77 -3.84 10.27
C SER A 98 -21.36 -2.88 9.22
N CYS A 99 -21.62 -1.62 9.60
CA CYS A 99 -22.33 -0.66 8.73
C CYS A 99 -21.40 0.20 7.87
N SER A 100 -20.09 0.20 8.13
CA SER A 100 -19.21 1.16 7.48
C SER A 100 -18.80 0.77 6.05
N SER A 101 -18.49 1.80 5.27
CA SER A 101 -17.87 1.66 3.95
C SER A 101 -16.40 1.24 4.08
N MET A 102 -15.88 0.56 3.05
CA MET A 102 -14.52 0.02 3.01
C MET A 102 -13.65 0.74 1.97
N THR A 103 -13.69 2.08 1.98
CA THR A 103 -12.66 2.92 1.34
C THR A 103 -11.40 2.94 2.20
N GLY A 104 -10.24 3.38 1.71
CA GLY A 104 -9.03 3.44 2.53
C GLY A 104 -9.19 4.33 3.76
N LEU A 105 -9.76 5.53 3.60
CA LEU A 105 -10.02 6.43 4.73
C LEU A 105 -11.02 5.84 5.73
N SER A 106 -12.17 5.35 5.26
CA SER A 106 -13.19 4.78 6.15
C SER A 106 -12.67 3.54 6.88
N ARG A 107 -11.95 2.65 6.18
CA ARG A 107 -11.27 1.51 6.79
C ARG A 107 -10.28 1.94 7.86
N PHE A 108 -9.44 2.93 7.59
CA PHE A 108 -8.47 3.45 8.55
C PHE A 108 -9.16 3.99 9.81
N LEU A 109 -10.24 4.77 9.65
CA LEU A 109 -11.00 5.32 10.77
C LEU A 109 -11.65 4.23 11.63
N ILE A 110 -12.19 3.19 11.02
CA ILE A 110 -12.74 2.02 11.74
C ILE A 110 -11.63 1.30 12.51
N ILE A 111 -10.49 1.03 11.88
CA ILE A 111 -9.35 0.38 12.53
C ILE A 111 -8.88 1.22 13.72
N LYS A 112 -8.73 2.54 13.55
CA LYS A 112 -8.39 3.47 14.64
C LYS A 112 -9.38 3.37 15.80
N LYS A 113 -10.69 3.29 15.51
CA LYS A 113 -11.73 3.13 16.53
C LYS A 113 -11.62 1.77 17.24
N VAL A 114 -11.47 0.68 16.49
CA VAL A 114 -11.29 -0.68 17.02
C VAL A 114 -10.06 -0.76 17.94
N ILE A 115 -8.89 -0.32 17.47
CA ILE A 115 -7.66 -0.33 18.27
C ILE A 115 -7.79 0.57 19.51
N GLY A 116 -8.52 1.68 19.39
CA GLY A 116 -8.85 2.54 20.53
C GLY A 116 -9.66 1.84 21.61
N ASP A 117 -10.56 0.94 21.24
CA ASP A 117 -11.57 0.34 22.12
C ASP A 117 -11.12 -0.99 22.76
N ILE A 118 -10.28 -1.76 22.07
CA ILE A 118 -9.84 -3.08 22.57
C ILE A 118 -8.88 -2.98 23.77
N THR A 119 -8.78 -4.08 24.51
CA THR A 119 -7.81 -4.27 25.59
C THR A 119 -7.13 -5.63 25.44
N VAL A 120 -5.80 -5.66 25.58
CA VAL A 120 -4.98 -6.84 25.34
C VAL A 120 -4.08 -7.07 26.55
N LYS A 121 -4.08 -8.31 27.04
CA LYS A 121 -3.15 -8.72 28.11
C LYS A 121 -1.76 -8.97 27.52
N LEU A 122 -0.72 -8.69 28.31
CA LEU A 122 0.68 -8.75 27.85
C LEU A 122 1.09 -10.17 27.38
N ASP A 123 0.62 -11.21 28.07
CA ASP A 123 0.84 -12.62 27.73
C ASP A 123 0.29 -13.00 26.35
N LYS A 124 -0.65 -12.23 25.79
CA LYS A 124 -1.29 -12.50 24.50
C LYS A 124 -0.74 -11.65 23.36
N ILE A 125 0.30 -10.84 23.57
CA ILE A 125 0.82 -9.91 22.55
C ILE A 125 1.21 -10.63 21.26
N GLU A 126 1.91 -11.76 21.32
CA GLU A 126 2.32 -12.48 20.10
C GLU A 126 1.12 -12.95 19.27
N SER A 127 0.12 -13.54 19.94
CA SER A 127 -1.13 -13.95 19.29
C SER A 127 -1.88 -12.75 18.71
N PHE A 128 -1.86 -11.63 19.43
CA PHE A 128 -2.45 -10.36 19.01
C PHE A 128 -1.77 -9.79 17.78
N MET A 129 -0.45 -9.85 17.69
CA MET A 129 0.27 -9.32 16.53
C MET A 129 0.05 -10.17 15.28
N LYS A 130 -0.01 -11.51 15.42
CA LYS A 130 -0.40 -12.42 14.32
C LYS A 130 -1.80 -12.10 13.81
N ASP A 131 -2.75 -11.97 14.73
CA ASP A 131 -4.13 -11.59 14.42
C ASP A 131 -4.23 -10.18 13.82
N PHE A 132 -3.43 -9.23 14.29
CA PHE A 132 -3.40 -7.86 13.76
C PHE A 132 -2.91 -7.87 12.30
N SER A 133 -1.83 -8.60 12.00
CA SER A 133 -1.35 -8.77 10.63
C SER A 133 -2.41 -9.44 9.74
N PHE A 134 -3.02 -10.53 10.20
CA PHE A 134 -3.97 -11.31 9.40
C PHE A 134 -5.33 -10.64 9.21
N TYR A 135 -5.95 -10.18 10.30
CA TYR A 135 -7.31 -9.64 10.31
C TYR A 135 -7.38 -8.15 10.01
N ILE A 136 -6.41 -7.36 10.52
CA ILE A 136 -6.41 -5.90 10.33
C ILE A 136 -5.62 -5.54 9.08
N LEU A 137 -4.34 -5.85 9.03
CA LEU A 137 -3.48 -5.44 7.91
C LEU A 137 -3.80 -6.19 6.62
N CYS A 138 -4.27 -7.44 6.71
CA CYS A 138 -4.49 -8.33 5.56
C CYS A 138 -3.20 -8.60 4.76
N GLU A 139 -2.05 -8.43 5.39
CA GLU A 139 -0.72 -8.68 4.86
C GLU A 139 0.28 -8.89 6.00
N SER A 140 1.41 -9.53 5.69
CA SER A 140 2.52 -9.72 6.62
C SER A 140 3.21 -8.40 6.93
N MET A 141 3.56 -8.19 8.20
CA MET A 141 4.35 -7.03 8.62
C MET A 141 5.82 -7.20 8.22
N ALA A 142 6.50 -6.10 7.87
CA ALA A 142 7.93 -6.12 7.62
C ALA A 142 8.68 -6.49 8.91
N PRO A 143 9.71 -7.36 8.88
CA PRO A 143 10.39 -7.82 10.09
C PRO A 143 10.87 -6.68 11.00
N ASN A 144 11.51 -5.66 10.43
CA ASN A 144 12.02 -4.51 11.19
C ASN A 144 10.89 -3.73 11.90
N GLU A 145 9.77 -3.52 11.20
CA GLU A 145 8.62 -2.83 11.78
C GLU A 145 7.96 -3.68 12.88
N TYR A 146 7.87 -4.99 12.67
CA TYR A 146 7.36 -5.92 13.67
C TYR A 146 8.17 -5.84 14.97
N ASP A 147 9.49 -5.88 14.86
CA ASP A 147 10.39 -5.80 16.02
C ASP A 147 10.24 -4.49 16.77
N ASP A 148 10.12 -3.35 16.06
CA ASP A 148 9.94 -2.03 16.67
C ASP A 148 8.59 -1.90 17.39
N ILE A 149 7.52 -2.45 16.81
CA ILE A 149 6.20 -2.47 17.45
C ILE A 149 6.24 -3.37 18.68
N ILE A 150 6.82 -4.56 18.60
CA ILE A 150 6.95 -5.49 19.73
C ILE A 150 7.74 -4.87 20.88
N ARG A 151 8.88 -4.23 20.60
CA ARG A 151 9.66 -3.48 21.61
C ARG A 151 8.80 -2.43 22.30
N THR A 152 7.99 -1.70 21.53
CA THR A 152 7.07 -0.71 22.10
C THR A 152 5.99 -1.38 22.98
N MET A 153 5.46 -2.54 22.57
CA MET A 153 4.43 -3.28 23.31
C MET A 153 4.92 -3.80 24.67
N PHE A 154 6.17 -4.24 24.76
CA PHE A 154 6.79 -4.73 26.01
C PHE A 154 7.43 -3.62 26.85
N SER A 155 7.55 -2.39 26.34
CA SER A 155 8.08 -1.27 27.12
C SER A 155 7.09 -0.71 28.17
N SER A 156 7.59 0.19 29.02
CA SER A 156 6.80 0.97 29.98
C SER A 156 5.95 2.08 29.35
N ALA A 157 5.87 2.15 28.01
CA ALA A 157 5.04 3.11 27.31
C ALA A 157 3.56 3.03 27.74
N SER A 158 2.89 4.18 27.79
CA SER A 158 1.46 4.21 28.15
C SER A 158 0.60 3.46 27.13
N PRO A 159 -0.59 2.95 27.51
CA PRO A 159 -1.51 2.29 26.59
C PRO A 159 -1.86 3.15 25.36
N LYS A 160 -1.94 4.47 25.54
CA LYS A 160 -2.17 5.44 24.45
C LYS A 160 -1.05 5.43 23.42
N VAL A 161 0.21 5.36 23.87
CA VAL A 161 1.37 5.30 22.97
C VAL A 161 1.39 3.97 22.22
N LYS A 162 1.20 2.84 22.90
CA LYS A 162 1.14 1.50 22.29
C LYS A 162 0.07 1.41 21.20
N LYS A 163 -1.15 1.89 21.49
CA LYS A 163 -2.26 1.96 20.51
C LYS A 163 -1.94 2.91 19.35
N LYS A 164 -1.33 4.07 19.62
CA LYS A 164 -0.89 5.01 18.59
C LYS A 164 0.13 4.36 17.65
N THR A 165 1.09 3.60 18.17
CA THR A 165 2.09 2.90 17.37
C THR A 165 1.46 1.92 16.38
N LEU A 166 0.43 1.16 16.79
CA LEU A 166 -0.30 0.27 15.87
C LEU A 166 -1.02 1.03 14.75
N VAL A 167 -1.74 2.10 15.12
CA VAL A 167 -2.51 2.91 14.16
C VAL A 167 -1.60 3.69 13.22
N MET A 168 -0.42 4.11 13.69
CA MET A 168 0.58 4.84 12.91
C MET A 168 1.63 3.93 12.27
N SER A 169 1.40 2.61 12.25
CA SER A 169 2.26 1.66 11.54
C SER A 169 2.45 2.11 10.09
N PHE A 170 3.67 1.94 9.60
CA PHE A 170 4.08 2.29 8.26
C PHE A 170 3.20 1.59 7.23
N ILE A 171 2.95 0.29 7.40
CA ILE A 171 2.09 -0.48 6.50
C ILE A 171 0.67 0.08 6.46
N LEU A 172 0.04 0.34 7.61
CA LEU A 172 -1.34 0.83 7.64
C LEU A 172 -1.46 2.22 6.99
N ASN A 173 -0.46 3.08 7.20
CA ASN A 173 -0.38 4.36 6.51
C ASN A 173 -0.22 4.19 4.99
N ASN A 174 0.67 3.31 4.53
CA ASN A 174 0.83 3.08 3.09
C ASN A 174 -0.45 2.53 2.46
N GLN A 175 -1.14 1.62 3.13
CA GLN A 175 -2.46 1.13 2.70
C GLN A 175 -3.46 2.29 2.55
N LEU A 176 -3.51 3.21 3.53
CA LEU A 176 -4.35 4.40 3.47
C LEU A 176 -4.01 5.28 2.26
N PHE A 177 -2.74 5.62 2.06
CA PHE A 177 -2.31 6.47 0.94
C PHE A 177 -2.36 5.77 -0.41
N HIS A 178 -2.40 4.44 -0.44
CA HIS A 178 -2.62 3.64 -1.65
C HIS A 178 -4.08 3.70 -2.12
N SER A 179 -5.06 3.85 -1.24
CA SER A 179 -6.47 3.86 -1.65
C SER A 179 -7.31 4.82 -0.82
N PHE A 180 -6.87 6.08 -0.71
CA PHE A 180 -7.46 7.03 0.24
C PHE A 180 -8.97 7.20 0.04
N THR A 181 -9.39 7.52 -1.19
CA THR A 181 -10.81 7.66 -1.59
C THR A 181 -11.37 6.39 -2.24
N SER A 182 -10.52 5.55 -2.81
CA SER A 182 -10.94 4.30 -3.46
C SER A 182 -11.02 3.14 -2.47
N SER A 183 -11.60 2.03 -2.90
CA SER A 183 -11.60 0.81 -2.09
C SER A 183 -10.37 -0.03 -2.43
N PRO A 184 -9.61 -0.52 -1.43
CA PRO A 184 -8.43 -1.37 -1.67
C PRO A 184 -8.78 -2.83 -1.99
N PHE A 185 -10.06 -3.19 -2.04
CA PHE A 185 -10.51 -4.57 -2.18
C PHE A 185 -11.01 -4.85 -3.60
N TYR A 186 -10.70 -6.04 -4.11
CA TYR A 186 -11.20 -6.47 -5.42
C TYR A 186 -12.69 -6.79 -5.34
N LYS A 187 -13.42 -6.53 -6.43
CA LYS A 187 -14.81 -6.94 -6.64
C LYS A 187 -14.91 -8.01 -7.72
N GLN A 188 -14.12 -7.87 -8.78
CA GLN A 188 -14.10 -8.76 -9.94
C GLN A 188 -12.64 -9.06 -10.33
N ASN A 189 -12.43 -10.18 -11.03
CA ASN A 189 -11.10 -10.57 -11.53
C ASN A 189 -10.50 -9.49 -12.45
N ASP A 190 -11.36 -8.74 -13.14
CA ASP A 190 -10.93 -7.72 -14.09
C ASP A 190 -10.48 -6.41 -13.44
N ASP A 191 -10.67 -6.22 -12.13
CA ASP A 191 -10.30 -4.97 -11.43
C ASP A 191 -8.79 -4.73 -11.42
N TRP A 192 -8.00 -5.75 -11.77
CA TRP A 192 -6.55 -5.67 -11.90
C TRP A 192 -6.09 -5.13 -13.26
N PHE A 193 -7.01 -4.99 -14.22
CA PHE A 193 -6.76 -4.45 -15.55
C PHE A 193 -7.22 -2.99 -15.64
N ILE A 194 -6.61 -2.23 -16.54
CA ILE A 194 -6.96 -0.82 -16.75
C ILE A 194 -8.03 -0.73 -17.83
N GLU A 195 -9.12 -0.02 -17.53
CA GLU A 195 -10.15 0.33 -18.51
C GLU A 195 -9.57 1.27 -19.57
N ARG A 196 -9.86 0.99 -20.84
CA ARG A 196 -9.53 1.90 -21.94
C ARG A 196 -10.49 3.08 -21.93
N GLY A 197 -9.95 4.29 -21.97
CA GLY A 197 -10.75 5.51 -22.02
C GLY A 197 -9.91 6.78 -21.95
N PHE A 198 -10.58 7.94 -22.01
CA PHE A 198 -9.94 9.25 -22.02
C PHE A 198 -8.95 9.44 -20.87
N TRP A 199 -9.35 9.10 -19.64
CA TRP A 199 -8.49 9.25 -18.45
C TRP A 199 -7.24 8.37 -18.49
N SER A 200 -7.36 7.15 -19.02
CA SER A 200 -6.21 6.25 -19.18
C SER A 200 -5.23 6.75 -20.24
N TRP A 201 -5.75 7.33 -21.34
CA TRP A 201 -4.96 7.95 -22.39
C TRP A 201 -4.23 9.19 -21.87
N LEU A 202 -4.96 10.11 -21.25
CA LEU A 202 -4.40 11.34 -20.66
C LEU A 202 -3.35 11.00 -19.60
N GLY A 203 -3.63 9.97 -18.79
CA GLY A 203 -2.68 9.42 -17.85
C GLY A 203 -1.37 8.98 -18.51
N ASN A 204 -1.45 8.13 -19.53
CA ASN A 204 -0.26 7.66 -20.24
C ASN A 204 0.54 8.81 -20.88
N VAL A 205 -0.12 9.85 -21.39
CA VAL A 205 0.55 11.04 -21.93
C VAL A 205 1.31 11.80 -20.84
N ILE A 206 0.65 12.12 -19.72
CA ILE A 206 1.27 12.82 -18.59
C ILE A 206 2.45 12.01 -18.03
N SER A 207 2.29 10.70 -17.87
CA SER A 207 3.35 9.81 -17.42
C SER A 207 4.54 9.79 -18.39
N ALA A 208 4.31 9.74 -19.69
CA ALA A 208 5.37 9.77 -20.70
C ALA A 208 6.15 11.10 -20.67
N ILE A 209 5.44 12.24 -20.55
CA ILE A 209 6.05 13.57 -20.43
C ILE A 209 6.89 13.65 -19.16
N ASN A 210 6.32 13.23 -18.02
CA ASN A 210 7.01 13.25 -16.73
C ASN A 210 8.29 12.39 -16.77
N LEU A 211 8.20 11.17 -17.31
CA LEU A 211 9.33 10.28 -17.50
C LEU A 211 10.45 10.87 -18.35
N LYS A 212 10.09 11.52 -19.45
CA LYS A 212 11.05 12.01 -20.45
C LYS A 212 11.79 13.27 -20.00
N TYR A 213 11.09 14.19 -19.34
CA TYR A 213 11.60 15.55 -19.11
C TYR A 213 11.83 15.90 -17.64
N PHE A 214 11.09 15.27 -16.71
CA PHE A 214 11.01 15.75 -15.34
C PHE A 214 11.58 14.80 -14.30
N ILE A 215 11.82 13.54 -14.66
CA ILE A 215 12.47 12.60 -13.73
C ILE A 215 13.98 12.76 -13.81
N PRO A 216 14.61 13.31 -12.75
CA PRO A 216 16.04 13.49 -12.75
C PRO A 216 16.73 12.13 -12.77
N GLY A 217 17.57 11.93 -13.78
CA GLY A 217 18.48 10.80 -13.80
C GLY A 217 18.00 9.54 -14.51
N VAL A 218 16.96 9.64 -15.33
CA VAL A 218 16.63 8.58 -16.28
C VAL A 218 16.85 9.13 -17.68
N TYR A 219 17.91 8.70 -18.35
CA TYR A 219 18.12 9.03 -19.74
C TYR A 219 17.28 8.09 -20.61
N PHE A 220 16.16 8.60 -21.14
CA PHE A 220 15.43 7.94 -22.21
C PHE A 220 15.91 8.53 -23.55
N PRO A 221 16.82 7.87 -24.29
CA PRO A 221 17.25 8.35 -25.61
C PRO A 221 16.10 8.40 -26.62
N GLN A 222 15.05 7.59 -26.39
CA GLN A 222 13.92 7.47 -27.29
C GLN A 222 13.05 8.73 -27.31
N SER A 223 12.33 8.94 -28.42
CA SER A 223 11.36 10.03 -28.55
C SER A 223 10.19 9.87 -27.57
N LEU A 224 9.51 10.98 -27.23
CA LEU A 224 8.33 10.95 -26.36
C LEU A 224 7.27 9.97 -26.87
N LYS A 225 7.07 9.90 -28.19
CA LYS A 225 6.17 8.94 -28.84
C LYS A 225 6.54 7.49 -28.51
N LYS A 226 7.83 7.14 -28.59
CA LYS A 226 8.30 5.79 -28.22
C LYS A 226 8.08 5.51 -26.73
N VAL A 227 8.37 6.47 -25.85
CA VAL A 227 8.11 6.33 -24.39
C VAL A 227 6.62 6.09 -24.13
N TYR A 228 5.75 6.86 -24.77
CA TYR A 228 4.29 6.68 -24.68
C TYR A 228 3.84 5.30 -25.15
N HIS A 229 4.34 4.82 -26.30
CA HIS A 229 4.02 3.47 -26.79
C HIS A 229 4.51 2.39 -25.83
N CYS A 230 5.74 2.49 -25.32
CA CYS A 230 6.24 1.55 -24.32
C CYS A 230 5.34 1.48 -23.08
N LEU A 231 4.86 2.62 -22.57
CA LEU A 231 3.90 2.63 -21.46
C LEU A 231 2.57 1.98 -21.84
N LYS A 232 2.04 2.32 -23.01
CA LYS A 232 0.77 1.77 -23.51
C LYS A 232 0.84 0.26 -23.70
N ASP A 233 1.93 -0.25 -24.27
CA ASP A 233 2.09 -1.66 -24.66
C ASP A 233 2.41 -2.54 -23.44
N THR A 234 3.04 -1.98 -22.41
CA THR A 234 3.27 -2.65 -21.12
C THR A 234 2.08 -2.53 -20.15
N THR A 235 1.05 -1.76 -20.52
CA THR A 235 -0.18 -1.66 -19.74
C THR A 235 -1.09 -2.86 -20.01
N LEU A 236 -1.45 -3.57 -18.95
CA LEU A 236 -2.48 -4.61 -19.02
C LEU A 236 -3.87 -3.98 -19.09
N TRP A 237 -4.39 -3.90 -20.31
CA TRP A 237 -5.72 -3.40 -20.61
C TRP A 237 -6.78 -4.45 -20.35
N LYS A 238 -7.96 -4.01 -19.90
CA LYS A 238 -9.14 -4.86 -19.91
C LYS A 238 -9.48 -5.17 -21.37
N THR A 239 -9.57 -6.46 -21.70
CA THR A 239 -9.99 -6.96 -23.01
C THR A 239 -11.46 -6.69 -23.25
#